data_AF-A0AAU0M3K6-F1
#
_entry.id   AF-A0AAU0M3K6-F1
#
_cell.length_a   1.000
_cell.length_b   1.000
_cell.length_c   1.000
_cell.angle_alpha   90.00
_cell.angle_beta   90.00
_cell.angle_gamma   90.00
#
_symmetry.space_group_name_H-M   'P 1'
#
loop_
_entity.id
_entity.type
_entity.pdbx_description
1 polymer ?
#
loop_
_entity_poly.entity_id
_entity_poly.type
_entity_poly.pdbx_seq_one_letter_code
_entity_poly.pdbx_strand_id
1 'polypeptide(L)'
;MTDTSCIEIPEESSSEKVQQIDLLYKCISKLKEADRVLITLVLDEKPYEQIAEITGITENNLRVKIHRIKKELTEIFHKYARL
;
A
#
# COMPACT_ATOMS: atom_id res chain seq x y z
N MET A 1 9.53 21.60 -10.90
CA MET A 1 9.62 20.27 -11.54
C MET A 1 10.96 19.70 -11.11
N THR A 2 11.12 18.75 -10.20
CA THR A 2 10.25 17.85 -9.43
C THR A 2 10.57 18.08 -7.96
N ASP A 3 9.56 18.41 -7.15
CA ASP A 3 9.71 18.50 -5.69
C ASP A 3 9.68 17.06 -5.15
N THR A 4 10.80 16.37 -5.34
CA THR A 4 11.08 15.14 -4.60
C THR A 4 11.40 15.62 -3.19
N SER A 5 10.38 15.67 -2.34
CA SER A 5 10.55 15.82 -0.90
C SER A 5 11.37 14.62 -0.42
N CYS A 6 12.68 14.86 -0.32
CA CYS A 6 13.67 13.91 0.16
C CYS A 6 13.39 13.69 1.66
N ILE A 7 12.87 12.52 1.98
CA ILE A 7 12.82 12.04 3.34
C ILE A 7 14.27 11.69 3.71
N GLU A 8 14.96 12.60 4.40
CA GLU A 8 16.29 12.34 4.97
C GLU A 8 16.13 11.37 6.16
N ILE A 9 16.47 10.09 5.96
CA ILE A 9 16.44 9.06 7.02
C ILE A 9 17.89 8.70 7.43
N PRO A 10 18.31 8.87 8.70
CA PRO A 10 19.70 8.72 9.16
C PRO A 10 20.34 7.34 8.92
N GLU A 11 21.59 7.31 8.49
CA GLU A 11 22.17 6.33 7.56
C GLU A 11 22.43 4.88 8.03
N GLU A 12 22.36 4.49 9.32
CA GLU A 12 22.81 3.11 9.71
C GLU A 12 21.73 2.15 10.23
N SER A 13 20.69 2.62 10.95
CA SER A 13 19.52 1.77 11.30
C SER A 13 18.37 1.86 10.30
N SER A 14 18.51 2.78 9.35
CA SER A 14 17.56 3.13 8.30
C SER A 14 17.59 2.14 7.14
N SER A 15 18.74 1.59 6.80
CA SER A 15 18.92 0.85 5.53
C SER A 15 17.96 -0.33 5.36
N GLU A 16 17.78 -1.17 6.38
CA GLU A 16 16.84 -2.29 6.31
C GLU A 16 15.38 -1.84 6.23
N LYS A 17 15.01 -0.81 6.99
CA LYS A 17 13.65 -0.25 6.98
C LYS A 17 13.34 0.41 5.64
N VAL A 18 14.28 1.16 5.08
CA VAL A 18 14.19 1.76 3.74
C VAL A 18 14.03 0.68 2.69
N GLN A 19 14.82 -0.39 2.76
CA GLN A 19 14.68 -1.53 1.84
C GLN A 19 13.32 -2.21 1.96
N GLN A 20 12.79 -2.39 3.18
CA GLN A 20 11.45 -2.94 3.39
C GLN A 20 10.34 -2.03 2.87
N ILE A 21 10.47 -0.71 3.05
CA ILE A 21 9.54 0.30 2.53
C ILE A 21 9.58 0.31 1.00
N ASP A 22 10.77 0.31 0.39
CA ASP A 22 10.94 0.23 -1.06
C ASP A 22 10.34 -1.05 -1.63
N LEU A 23 10.53 -2.18 -0.95
CA LEU A 23 9.95 -3.45 -1.33
C LEU A 23 8.41 -3.39 -1.25
N LEU A 24 7.86 -2.80 -0.19
CA LEU A 24 6.42 -2.61 -0.03
C LEU A 24 5.84 -1.77 -1.17
N TYR A 25 6.44 -0.62 -1.50
CA TYR A 25 6.00 0.22 -2.61
C TYR A 25 6.11 -0.51 -3.96
N LYS A 26 7.17 -1.29 -4.18
CA LYS A 26 7.29 -2.16 -5.35
C LYS A 26 6.14 -3.17 -5.41
N CYS A 27 5.77 -3.80 -4.30
CA CYS A 27 4.66 -4.74 -4.24
C CYS A 27 3.31 -4.06 -4.53
N ILE A 28 3.05 -2.89 -3.90
CA ILE A 28 1.84 -2.09 -4.13
C ILE A 28 1.72 -1.68 -5.61
N SER A 29 2.84 -1.37 -6.29
CA SER A 29 2.84 -1.04 -7.71
C SER A 29 2.38 -2.19 -8.63
N LYS A 30 2.40 -3.45 -8.14
CA LYS A 30 1.96 -4.64 -8.88
C LYS A 30 0.48 -4.96 -8.71
N LEU A 31 -0.18 -4.33 -7.74
CA LEU A 31 -1.63 -4.42 -7.62
C LEU A 31 -2.30 -3.77 -8.83
N LYS A 32 -3.52 -4.22 -9.13
CA LYS A 32 -4.40 -3.56 -10.11
C LYS A 32 -4.64 -2.12 -9.69
N GLU A 33 -4.86 -1.25 -10.66
CA GLU A 33 -5.02 0.19 -10.42
C GLU A 33 -6.09 0.51 -9.36
N ALA A 34 -7.27 -0.10 -9.46
CA ALA A 34 -8.35 0.09 -8.50
C ALA A 34 -7.96 -0.37 -7.07
N ASP A 35 -7.23 -1.48 -6.97
CA ASP A 35 -6.80 -2.05 -5.69
C ASP A 35 -5.68 -1.21 -5.07
N ARG A 36 -4.80 -0.63 -5.89
CA ARG A 36 -3.77 0.33 -5.47
C ARG A 36 -4.39 1.60 -4.89
N VAL A 37 -5.40 2.17 -5.55
CA VAL A 37 -6.10 3.36 -5.03
C VAL A 37 -6.71 3.05 -3.66
N LEU A 38 -7.39 1.90 -3.53
CA LEU A 38 -8.01 1.49 -2.27
C LEU A 38 -6.99 1.32 -1.15
N ILE A 39 -5.89 0.60 -1.39
CA ILE A 39 -4.88 0.37 -0.34
C ILE A 39 -4.15 1.66 0.04
N THR A 40 -3.90 2.57 -0.91
CA THR A 40 -3.32 3.90 -0.62
C THR A 40 -4.21 4.69 0.33
N LEU A 41 -5.53 4.76 0.07
CA LEU A 41 -6.46 5.46 0.95
C LEU A 41 -6.52 4.85 2.37
N VAL A 42 -6.33 3.53 2.48
CA VAL A 42 -6.25 2.83 3.77
C VAL A 42 -4.94 3.15 4.49
N LEU A 43 -3.83 3.25 3.77
CA LEU A 43 -2.52 3.62 4.34
C LEU A 43 -2.48 5.09 4.79
N ASP A 44 -3.27 5.96 4.15
CA ASP A 44 -3.51 7.34 4.57
C ASP A 44 -4.45 7.45 5.81
N GLU A 45 -4.74 6.32 6.46
CA GLU A 45 -5.59 6.21 7.66
C GLU A 45 -7.01 6.81 7.50
N LYS A 46 -7.53 6.86 6.26
CA LYS A 46 -8.89 7.35 6.04
C LYS A 46 -9.94 6.40 6.62
N PRO A 47 -11.02 6.93 7.22
CA PRO A 47 -12.13 6.10 7.68
C PRO A 47 -12.74 5.29 6.53
N TYR A 48 -13.12 4.04 6.81
CA TYR A 48 -13.66 3.14 5.77
C TYR A 48 -14.95 3.68 5.16
N GLU A 49 -15.76 4.41 5.93
CA GLU A 49 -16.95 5.11 5.46
C GLU A 49 -16.61 6.16 4.39
N GLN A 50 -15.56 6.97 4.59
CA GLN A 50 -15.13 7.95 3.59
C GLN A 50 -14.56 7.28 2.35
N ILE A 51 -13.80 6.19 2.51
CA ILE A 51 -13.28 5.42 1.37
C ILE A 51 -14.43 4.85 0.55
N ALA A 52 -15.45 4.30 1.21
CA ALA A 52 -16.66 3.78 0.59
C ALA A 52 -17.40 4.87 -0.20
N GLU A 53 -17.54 6.06 0.37
CA GLU A 53 -18.14 7.23 -0.29
C GLU A 53 -17.34 7.67 -1.53
N ILE A 54 -16.02 7.85 -1.40
CA ILE A 54 -15.12 8.27 -2.49
C ILE A 54 -15.12 7.27 -3.64
N THR A 55 -15.15 5.97 -3.32
CA THR A 55 -15.03 4.90 -4.33
C THR A 55 -16.37 4.37 -4.83
N GLY A 56 -17.49 4.85 -4.27
CA GLY A 56 -18.84 4.47 -4.67
C GLY A 56 -19.20 3.00 -4.38
N ILE A 57 -18.52 2.35 -3.43
CA ILE A 57 -18.81 0.98 -3.01
C ILE A 57 -19.33 0.96 -1.57
N THR A 58 -20.08 -0.06 -1.20
CA THR A 58 -20.52 -0.21 0.19
C THR A 58 -19.36 -0.57 1.12
N GLU A 59 -19.43 -0.15 2.37
CA GLU A 59 -18.41 -0.43 3.39
C GLU A 59 -18.16 -1.94 3.58
N ASN A 60 -19.21 -2.76 3.44
CA ASN A 60 -19.08 -4.22 3.53
C ASN A 60 -18.28 -4.80 2.34
N ASN A 61 -18.54 -4.31 1.12
CA ASN A 61 -17.77 -4.69 -0.06
C ASN A 61 -16.32 -4.19 0.04
N LEU A 62 -16.12 -2.98 0.58
CA LEU A 62 -14.80 -2.41 0.87
C LEU A 62 -13.99 -3.31 1.80
N ARG A 63 -14.56 -3.76 2.93
CA ARG A 63 -13.89 -4.68 3.86
C ARG A 63 -13.42 -5.97 3.18
N VAL A 64 -14.29 -6.59 2.37
CA VAL A 64 -13.96 -7.81 1.63
C VAL A 64 -12.87 -7.54 0.59
N LYS A 65 -12.94 -6.41 -0.13
CA LYS A 65 -11.91 -5.99 -1.08
C LYS A 65 -10.57 -5.78 -0.39
N ILE A 66 -10.51 -4.99 0.68
CA ILE A 66 -9.28 -4.74 1.45
C ILE A 66 -8.67 -6.07 1.92
N HIS A 67 -9.48 -7.00 2.42
CA HIS A 67 -8.98 -8.31 2.83
C HIS A 67 -8.31 -9.06 1.67
N ARG A 68 -8.93 -9.08 0.48
CA ARG A 68 -8.36 -9.69 -0.72
C ARG A 68 -7.08 -8.99 -1.18
N ILE A 69 -7.06 -7.66 -1.16
CA ILE A 69 -5.89 -6.86 -1.55
C ILE A 69 -4.72 -7.15 -0.60
N LYS A 70 -4.96 -7.22 0.71
CA LYS A 70 -3.94 -7.60 1.68
C LYS A 70 -3.39 -9.00 1.41
N LYS A 71 -4.26 -9.96 1.09
CA LYS A 71 -3.84 -11.32 0.72
C LYS A 71 -2.97 -11.32 -0.55
N GLU A 72 -3.40 -10.64 -1.60
CA GLU A 72 -2.63 -10.50 -2.85
C GLU A 72 -1.28 -9.83 -2.59
N LEU A 73 -1.24 -8.78 -1.75
CA LEU A 73 -0.02 -8.11 -1.38
C LEU A 73 0.95 -9.04 -0.64
N THR A 74 0.46 -9.92 0.25
CA THR A 74 1.27 -10.95 0.90
C THR A 74 1.84 -11.97 -0.10
N GLU A 75 1.02 -12.42 -1.06
CA GLU A 75 1.46 -13.35 -2.12
C GLU A 75 2.55 -12.73 -3.00
N ILE A 76 2.36 -11.46 -3.39
CA ILE A 76 3.35 -10.66 -4.12
C ILE A 76 4.61 -10.52 -3.26
N PHE A 77 4.47 -10.16 -2.00
CA PHE A 77 5.60 -9.95 -1.10
C PHE A 77 6.46 -11.21 -0.97
N HIS A 78 5.86 -12.39 -0.74
CA HIS A 78 6.61 -13.66 -0.69
C HIS A 78 7.35 -13.94 -1.99
N LYS A 79 6.70 -13.69 -3.14
CA LYS A 79 7.31 -13.86 -4.47
C LYS A 79 8.56 -12.97 -4.66
N TYR A 80 8.52 -11.72 -4.20
CA TYR A 80 9.64 -10.77 -4.38
C TYR A 80 10.69 -10.85 -3.27
N ALA A 81 10.31 -11.21 -2.05
CA ALA A 81 11.21 -11.40 -0.92
C ALA A 81 12.00 -12.73 -1.00
N ARG A 82 11.68 -13.61 -1.95
CA ARG A 82 12.21 -14.99 -2.04
C ARG A 82 12.03 -15.76 -0.72
N LEU A 83 10.89 -15.56 -0.07
CA LEU A 83 10.48 -16.30 1.12
C LEU A 83 9.74 -17.58 0.74
#